data_AF-A0A497JTB2-F1
#
_entry.id   AF-A0A497JTB2-F1
#
_cell.length_a   1.000
_cell.length_b   1.000
_cell.length_c   1.000
_cell.angle_alpha   90.00
_cell.angle_beta   90.00
_cell.angle_gamma   90.00
#
_symmetry.space_group_name_H-M   'P 1'
#
loop_
_entity.id
_entity.type
_entity.pdbx_description
1 polymer ?
#
loop_
_entity_poly.entity_id
_entity_poly.type
_entity_poly.pdbx_seq_one_letter_code
_entity_poly.pdbx_strand_id
1 'polypeptide(L)'
;MRIETTKRKLKGSMSLFSLLAFLDWRQILKLAIKIRPTSWSESPVIEWRNAGDTIFSALINVLEQHGVDPYLTIVKIKALEVSDNNERRQGDY
;
A
#
# COMPACT_ATOMS: atom_id res chain seq x y z
N MET A 1 23.71 11.70 6.57
CA MET A 1 23.98 10.43 5.88
C MET A 1 23.03 10.30 4.70
N ARG A 2 23.52 10.48 3.47
CA ARG A 2 22.72 10.31 2.24
C ARG A 2 22.58 8.81 2.00
N ILE A 3 21.35 8.32 1.97
CA ILE A 3 21.06 6.94 1.59
C ILE A 3 20.83 6.98 0.09
N GLU A 4 21.77 6.42 -0.68
CA GLU A 4 21.60 6.20 -2.11
C GLU A 4 20.57 5.09 -2.31
N THR A 5 19.30 5.46 -2.37
CA THR A 5 18.31 4.60 -3.00
C THR A 5 18.60 4.61 -4.49
N THR A 6 18.95 3.45 -5.03
CA THR A 6 18.92 3.20 -6.47
C THR A 6 17.49 3.48 -6.93
N LYS A 7 17.21 4.72 -7.34
CA LYS A 7 15.90 5.17 -7.84
C LYS A 7 15.62 4.46 -9.16
N ARG A 8 15.19 3.20 -9.09
CA ARG A 8 14.58 2.55 -10.25
C ARG A 8 13.24 3.24 -10.49
N LYS A 9 13.24 4.13 -11.48
CA LYS A 9 12.06 4.87 -11.88
C LYS A 9 11.05 3.89 -12.48
N LEU A 10 9.83 3.84 -11.96
CA LEU A 10 8.75 3.07 -12.57
C LEU A 10 8.56 3.60 -14.01
N LYS A 11 8.65 2.73 -15.01
CA LYS A 11 8.43 3.06 -16.42
C LYS A 11 7.38 2.11 -17.00
N GLY A 12 6.38 2.67 -17.69
CA GLY A 12 5.29 1.92 -18.30
C GLY A 12 4.17 1.57 -17.31
N SER A 13 3.13 0.91 -17.83
CA SER A 13 2.05 0.35 -17.01
C SER A 13 2.47 -0.99 -16.41
N MET A 14 2.05 -1.27 -15.17
CA MET A 14 2.24 -2.56 -14.53
C MET A 14 1.03 -2.91 -13.67
N SER A 15 0.85 -4.19 -13.38
CA SER A 15 -0.20 -4.63 -12.46
C SER A 15 0.11 -4.19 -11.02
N LEU A 16 -0.92 -4.08 -10.17
CA LEU A 16 -0.73 -3.83 -8.73
C LEU A 16 0.20 -4.87 -8.10
N PHE A 17 0.07 -6.14 -8.47
CA PHE A 17 0.95 -7.20 -7.99
C PHE A 17 2.42 -6.94 -8.37
N SER A 18 2.67 -6.60 -9.63
CA SER A 18 4.02 -6.28 -10.13
C SER A 18 4.61 -5.06 -9.42
N LEU A 19 3.78 -4.03 -9.18
CA LEU A 19 4.17 -2.84 -8.42
C LEU A 19 4.60 -3.23 -7.00
N LEU A 20 3.75 -3.95 -6.28
CA LEU A 20 4.03 -4.38 -4.91
C LEU A 20 5.27 -5.30 -4.83
N ALA A 21 5.44 -6.21 -5.80
CA ALA A 21 6.61 -7.09 -5.87
C ALA A 21 7.92 -6.34 -6.18
N PHE A 22 7.84 -5.19 -6.84
CA PHE A 22 8.99 -4.36 -7.19
C PHE A 22 9.51 -3.51 -6.02
N LEU A 23 8.67 -3.20 -5.03
CA LEU A 23 9.05 -2.37 -3.90
C LEU A 23 10.07 -3.06 -2.98
N ASP A 24 10.97 -2.27 -2.40
CA ASP A 24 11.91 -2.76 -1.39
C ASP A 24 11.20 -2.90 -0.03
N TRP A 25 10.61 -4.08 0.20
CA TRP A 25 9.92 -4.42 1.45
C TRP A 25 10.82 -4.35 2.68
N ARG A 26 12.13 -4.56 2.54
CA ARG A 26 13.08 -4.41 3.64
C ARG A 26 13.20 -2.94 4.02
N GLN A 27 13.25 -2.05 3.04
CA GLN A 27 13.27 -0.61 3.30
C GLN A 27 11.94 -0.12 3.90
N ILE A 28 10.80 -0.60 3.38
CA ILE A 28 9.47 -0.30 3.91
C ILE A 28 9.39 -0.72 5.39
N LEU A 29 9.81 -1.95 5.71
CA LEU A 29 9.78 -2.46 7.08
C LEU A 29 10.69 -1.65 8.02
N LYS A 30 11.90 -1.28 7.56
CA LYS A 30 12.80 -0.40 8.33
C LYS A 30 12.16 0.96 8.60
N LEU A 31 11.46 1.53 7.62
CA LEU A 31 10.75 2.79 7.79
C LEU A 31 9.58 2.64 8.77
N ALA A 32 8.79 1.57 8.65
CA ALA A 32 7.69 1.28 9.56
C ALA A 32 8.14 1.15 11.03
N ILE A 33 9.21 0.39 11.28
CA ILE A 33 9.82 0.27 12.61
C ILE A 33 10.28 1.64 13.12
N LYS A 34 10.88 2.46 12.25
CA LYS A 34 11.34 3.82 12.63
C LYS A 34 10.18 4.76 12.98
N ILE A 35 9.03 4.62 12.35
CA ILE A 35 7.84 5.45 12.64
C ILE A 35 7.38 5.21 14.09
N ARG A 36 7.37 3.96 14.56
CA ARG A 36 6.99 3.64 15.94
C ARG A 36 7.72 2.41 16.50
N PRO A 37 8.95 2.55 17.02
CA PRO A 37 9.75 1.41 17.45
C PRO A 37 9.12 0.55 18.56
N THR A 38 8.33 1.18 19.45
CA THR A 38 7.68 0.50 20.58
C THR A 38 6.69 -0.58 20.11
N SER A 39 6.02 -0.34 18.98
CA SER A 39 5.06 -1.29 18.38
C SER A 39 5.70 -2.58 17.87
N TRP A 40 7.02 -2.64 17.81
CA TRP A 40 7.77 -3.78 17.30
C TRP A 40 8.65 -4.46 18.36
N SER A 41 8.87 -3.82 19.52
CA SER A 41 9.87 -4.26 20.50
C SER A 41 9.30 -4.62 21.87
N GLU A 42 8.26 -3.94 22.35
CA GLU A 42 7.80 -4.10 23.73
C GLU A 42 6.72 -5.16 23.89
N SER A 43 5.70 -5.14 23.03
CA SER A 43 4.58 -6.09 23.08
C SER A 43 4.01 -6.32 21.68
N PRO A 44 4.79 -6.96 20.77
CA PRO A 44 4.46 -7.04 19.35
C PRO A 44 3.11 -7.72 19.05
N VAL A 45 2.65 -8.64 19.90
CA VAL A 45 1.33 -9.29 19.76
C VAL A 45 0.19 -8.34 20.15
N ILE A 46 0.37 -7.53 21.20
CA ILE A 46 -0.63 -6.55 21.65
C ILE A 46 -0.66 -5.36 20.68
N GLU A 47 0.50 -4.95 20.19
CA GLU A 47 0.68 -3.79 19.33
C GLU A 47 0.64 -4.10 17.82
N TRP A 48 0.29 -5.33 17.44
CA TRP A 48 0.24 -5.78 16.04
C TRP A 48 -0.56 -4.87 15.12
N ARG A 49 -1.66 -4.27 15.62
CA ARG A 49 -2.46 -3.28 14.89
C ARG A 49 -1.64 -2.04 14.56
N ASN A 50 -0.91 -1.51 15.54
CA ASN A 50 -0.07 -0.34 15.36
C ASN A 50 1.12 -0.64 14.45
N ALA A 51 1.70 -1.84 14.57
CA ALA A 51 2.72 -2.30 13.64
C ALA A 51 2.17 -2.33 12.20
N GLY A 52 0.97 -2.87 12.00
CA GLY A 52 0.25 -2.84 10.72
C GLY A 52 0.04 -1.44 10.17
N ASP A 53 -0.44 -0.51 11.00
CA ASP A 53 -0.65 0.89 10.62
C ASP A 53 0.67 1.55 10.17
N THR A 54 1.78 1.27 10.87
CA THR A 54 3.10 1.80 10.46
C THR A 54 3.60 1.21 9.15
N ILE A 55 3.30 -0.06 8.84
CA ILE A 55 3.60 -0.66 7.52
C ILE A 55 2.80 0.08 6.44
N PHE A 56 1.50 0.30 6.66
CA PHE A 56 0.65 1.00 5.71
C PHE A 56 1.17 2.43 5.44
N SER A 57 1.45 3.21 6.47
CA SER A 57 2.02 4.56 6.30
C SER A 57 3.37 4.56 5.58
N ALA A 58 4.25 3.59 5.88
CA ALA A 58 5.53 3.45 5.20
C ALA A 58 5.36 3.11 3.71
N LEU A 59 4.41 2.22 3.38
CA LEU A 59 4.08 1.85 2.01
C LEU A 59 3.58 3.05 1.21
N ILE A 60 2.65 3.83 1.76
CA ILE A 60 2.12 5.05 1.14
C ILE A 60 3.25 6.03 0.82
N ASN A 61 4.12 6.31 1.78
CA ASN A 61 5.28 7.21 1.58
C ASN A 61 6.22 6.70 0.47
N VAL A 62 6.50 5.39 0.44
CA VAL A 62 7.34 4.81 -0.63
C VAL A 62 6.66 4.91 -2.00
N LEU A 63 5.36 4.67 -2.09
CA LEU A 63 4.60 4.84 -3.33
C LEU A 63 4.70 6.28 -3.87
N GLU A 64 4.49 7.27 -3.00
CA GLU A 64 4.64 8.69 -3.35
C GLU A 64 6.05 9.02 -3.85
N GLN A 65 7.09 8.50 -3.20
CA GLN A 65 8.49 8.69 -3.62
C GLN A 65 8.78 8.07 -4.99
N HIS A 66 8.05 7.03 -5.38
CA HIS A 66 8.12 6.41 -6.70
C HIS A 66 7.20 7.07 -7.74
N GLY A 67 6.49 8.14 -7.38
CA GLY A 67 5.60 8.90 -8.27
C GLY A 67 4.23 8.27 -8.45
N VAL A 68 3.84 7.33 -7.59
CA VAL A 68 2.48 6.80 -7.52
C VAL A 68 1.73 7.64 -6.50
N ASP A 69 0.70 8.36 -6.92
CA ASP A 69 -0.19 9.08 -6.01
C ASP A 69 -1.26 8.12 -5.48
N PRO A 70 -1.19 7.68 -4.21
CA PRO A 70 -2.13 6.69 -3.68
C PRO A 70 -3.53 7.24 -3.44
N TYR A 71 -3.72 8.57 -3.46
CA TYR A 71 -5.01 9.22 -3.27
C TYR A 71 -5.77 9.38 -4.59
N LEU A 72 -5.04 9.58 -5.69
CA LEU A 72 -5.61 9.72 -7.03
C LEU A 72 -5.62 8.42 -7.85
N THR A 73 -4.86 7.41 -7.43
CA THR A 73 -4.81 6.12 -8.13
C THR A 73 -6.13 5.36 -7.97
N ILE A 74 -6.84 5.15 -9.09
CA ILE A 74 -8.08 4.37 -9.11
C ILE A 74 -7.78 2.88 -9.30
N VAL A 75 -8.25 2.06 -8.35
CA VAL A 75 -8.20 0.60 -8.42
C VAL A 75 -9.59 0.06 -8.76
N LYS A 76 -9.70 -0.71 -9.84
CA LYS A 76 -10.96 -1.38 -10.21
C LYS A 76 -11.17 -2.63 -9.36
N ILE A 77 -12.23 -2.66 -8.56
CA ILE A 77 -12.57 -3.79 -7.69
C ILE A 77 -13.71 -4.59 -8.32
N LYS A 78 -13.38 -5.73 -8.94
CA LYS A 78 -14.36 -6.58 -9.66
C LYS A 78 -15.57 -6.99 -8.82
N ALA A 79 -15.39 -7.20 -7.52
CA ALA A 79 -16.49 -7.60 -6.63
C ALA A 79 -17.58 -6.53 -6.49
N LEU A 80 -17.23 -5.24 -6.65
CA LEU A 80 -18.16 -4.12 -6.58
C LEU A 80 -18.83 -3.84 -7.94
N GLU A 81 -18.29 -4.35 -9.04
CA GLU A 81 -18.92 -4.24 -10.37
C GLU A 81 -20.16 -5.15 -10.50
N VAL A 82 -20.30 -6.16 -9.65
CA VAL A 82 -21.42 -7.12 -9.67
C VAL A 82 -22.65 -6.58 -8.94
N SER A 83 -22.46 -5.81 -7.86
CA SER A 83 -23.55 -5.20 -7.09
C SER A 83 -24.33 -4.16 -7.91
N ASP A 84 -23.62 -3.30 -8.65
CA ASP A 84 -24.26 -2.27 -9.50
C ASP A 84 -25.13 -2.85 -10.62
N ASN A 85 -24.82 -4.07 -11.08
CA ASN A 85 -25.57 -4.73 -12.15
C ASN A 85 -26.82 -5.47 -11.66
N ASN A 86 -26.87 -5.86 -10.38
CA ASN A 86 -28.04 -6.52 -9.79
C ASN A 86 -29.12 -5.52 -9.36
N GLU A 87 -28.77 -4.32 -8.89
CA GLU A 87 -29.74 -3.28 -8.52
C GLU A 87 -30.51 -2.73 -9.74
N ARG A 88 -29.86 -2.64 -10.91
CA ARG A 88 -30.52 -2.20 -12.15
C ARG A 88 -31.56 -3.18 -12.69
N ARG A 89 -31.58 -4.43 -12.23
CA ARG A 89 -32.52 -5.47 -12.70
C ARG A 89 -33.75 -5.63 -11.82
N GLN A 90 -33.84 -4.94 -10.68
CA GLN A 90 -34.99 -5.01 -9.76
C GLN A 90 -36.03 -3.91 -9.97
N GLY A 91 -35.83 -3.00 -10.95
CA GLY A 91 -36.75 -1.89 -11.25
C GLY A 91 -37.81 -2.15 -12.31
N ASP A 92 -37.81 -3.32 -12.96
CA ASP A 92 -38.72 -3.64 -14.06
C ASP A 92 -39.69 -4.77 -13.65
N TYR A 93 -40.73 -4.42 -12.87
CA TYR A 93 -41.93 -5.23 -12.69
C TYR A 93 -43.18 -4.34 -12.65
#